data_AF-A0A951F2Q9-F1
#
_entry.id   AF-A0A951F2Q9-F1
#
_cell.length_a   1.000
_cell.length_b   1.000
_cell.length_c   1.000
_cell.angle_alpha   90.00
_cell.angle_beta   90.00
_cell.angle_gamma   90.00
#
_symmetry.space_group_name_H-M   'P 1'
#
loop_
_entity.id
_entity.type
_entity.pdbx_description
1 polymer ?
#
loop_
_entity_poly.entity_id
_entity_poly.type
_entity_poly.pdbx_seq_one_letter_code
_entity_poly.pdbx_strand_id
1 'polypeptide(L)'
;MPAETMKRRGKLKIFLGYAAGVGKTYQMLDEAQMLKARGVDLVIGYFEPHGRKDTIAKTEGLEMIPRKNIGYRGSTFEEMDTDAIIARAPQVAVVDEFPHTNVPGSAREKRWEDVLLLLNEGVDVLTTMNVQHLESLNDQMAQITGVKVRETIPDWVVKQADDVVMVDLTPRALLNRLERGVVYPPDKAQRALQNFFKESSLVALREMALRQTAQEVEERIEQSEAEQQANSGNSSTRTREPRRHDAVVIYISEDPSTAMLIRRGKRVADVIHADCFAVFVAEQSDLSSLPAARREAIERHLNFARNMHIETRILIGADHAQAVVDFARLNKARQIFLPRSAGKSMDRLLRKSLISQVVSLADDMEVTIVADRRQEKAAG
;
A
#
# COMPACT_ATOMS: atom_id res chain seq x y z
N MET A 1 -14.19 -27.70 -33.83
CA MET A 1 -13.94 -26.29 -33.47
C MET A 1 -12.45 -26.13 -33.32
N PRO A 2 -11.79 -25.23 -34.06
CA PRO A 2 -10.35 -25.02 -33.85
C PRO A 2 -10.17 -24.45 -32.44
N ALA A 3 -9.19 -25.00 -31.71
CA ALA A 3 -8.80 -24.50 -30.40
C ALA A 3 -8.45 -23.01 -30.53
N GLU A 4 -9.19 -22.16 -29.84
CA GLU A 4 -8.89 -20.75 -29.68
C GLU A 4 -7.50 -20.67 -29.05
N THR A 5 -6.47 -20.40 -29.85
CA THR A 5 -5.12 -20.14 -29.36
C THR A 5 -5.22 -18.95 -28.42
N MET A 6 -5.21 -19.22 -27.10
CA MET A 6 -5.21 -18.17 -26.09
C MET A 6 -4.06 -17.21 -26.40
N LYS A 7 -4.39 -16.01 -26.88
CA LYS A 7 -3.41 -14.95 -27.12
C LYS A 7 -2.66 -14.71 -25.80
N ARG A 8 -1.33 -14.72 -25.86
CA ARG A 8 -0.48 -14.36 -24.72
C ARG A 8 -0.84 -12.93 -24.30
N ARG A 9 -1.21 -12.73 -23.03
CA ARG A 9 -1.37 -11.39 -22.47
C ARG A 9 -0.01 -10.68 -22.44
N GLY A 10 0.00 -9.42 -22.84
CA GLY A 10 1.16 -8.54 -22.77
C GLY A 10 1.57 -8.28 -21.32
N LYS A 11 2.83 -7.90 -21.13
CA LYS A 11 3.41 -7.61 -19.82
C LYS A 11 3.36 -6.12 -19.51
N LEU A 12 3.00 -5.78 -18.28
CA LEU A 12 2.95 -4.39 -17.81
C LEU A 12 4.15 -4.08 -16.92
N LYS A 13 4.92 -3.06 -17.30
CA LYS A 13 6.01 -2.52 -16.48
C LYS A 13 5.75 -1.06 -16.10
N ILE A 14 5.75 -0.79 -14.81
CA ILE A 14 5.46 0.52 -14.22
C ILE A 14 6.72 1.13 -13.65
N PHE A 15 7.07 2.33 -14.12
CA PHE A 15 8.07 3.19 -13.49
C PHE A 15 7.36 4.08 -12.45
N LEU A 16 7.44 3.66 -11.20
CA LEU A 16 6.81 4.32 -10.06
C LEU A 16 7.76 5.39 -9.48
N GLY A 17 7.23 6.53 -9.09
CA GLY A 17 7.98 7.54 -8.36
C GLY A 17 7.13 8.24 -7.31
N TYR A 18 7.78 8.97 -6.41
CA TYR A 18 7.07 9.67 -5.35
C TYR A 18 6.60 11.08 -5.76
N ALA A 19 7.13 11.63 -6.84
CA ALA A 19 6.77 12.96 -7.32
C ALA A 19 7.11 13.17 -8.81
N ALA A 20 6.55 14.22 -9.41
CA ALA A 20 7.02 14.74 -10.69
C ALA A 20 8.48 15.23 -10.57
N GLY A 21 9.29 15.03 -11.62
CA GLY A 21 10.70 15.47 -11.65
C GLY A 21 11.75 14.49 -11.13
N VAL A 22 11.34 13.35 -10.54
CA VAL A 22 12.28 12.31 -10.08
C VAL A 22 12.99 11.58 -11.23
N GLY A 23 12.40 11.57 -12.43
CA GLY A 23 13.03 11.01 -13.64
C GLY A 23 12.30 9.84 -14.30
N LYS A 24 11.07 9.51 -13.87
CA LYS A 24 10.31 8.35 -14.38
C LYS A 24 10.28 8.22 -15.91
N THR A 25 9.83 9.26 -16.61
CA THR A 25 9.77 9.27 -18.08
C THR A 25 11.15 9.11 -18.72
N TYR A 26 12.18 9.70 -18.13
CA TYR A 26 13.54 9.59 -18.66
C TYR A 26 14.04 8.14 -18.58
N GLN A 27 13.85 7.50 -17.43
CA GLN A 27 14.27 6.10 -17.24
C GLN A 27 13.44 5.13 -18.08
N MET A 28 12.14 5.38 -18.23
CA MET A 28 11.27 4.62 -19.13
C MET A 28 11.75 4.69 -20.59
N LEU A 29 12.08 5.89 -21.08
CA LEU A 29 12.60 6.07 -22.44
C LEU A 29 14.02 5.52 -22.61
N ASP A 30 14.84 5.57 -21.56
CA ASP A 30 16.16 4.93 -21.57
C ASP A 30 16.05 3.43 -21.77
N GLU A 31 15.09 2.78 -21.09
CA GLU A 31 14.79 1.37 -21.31
C GLU A 31 14.21 1.11 -22.70
N ALA A 32 13.32 1.98 -23.21
CA ALA A 32 12.80 1.88 -24.57
C ALA A 32 13.92 1.94 -25.63
N GLN A 33 14.91 2.80 -25.45
CA GLN A 33 16.11 2.88 -26.29
C GLN A 33 16.95 1.59 -26.21
N MET A 34 17.13 1.02 -25.02
CA MET A 34 17.82 -0.27 -24.87
C MET A 34 17.08 -1.41 -25.59
N LEU A 35 15.74 -1.44 -25.51
CA LEU A 35 14.92 -2.42 -26.24
C LEU A 35 15.05 -2.24 -27.75
N LYS A 36 14.98 -1.00 -28.24
CA LYS A 36 15.16 -0.68 -29.67
C LYS A 36 16.54 -1.13 -30.17
N ALA A 37 17.60 -0.89 -29.40
CA ALA A 37 18.96 -1.31 -29.73
C ALA A 37 19.11 -2.84 -29.81
N ARG A 38 18.26 -3.60 -29.11
CA ARG A 38 18.18 -5.07 -29.20
C ARG A 38 17.29 -5.57 -30.34
N GLY A 39 16.72 -4.66 -31.14
CA GLY A 39 15.84 -5.00 -32.26
C GLY A 39 14.40 -5.31 -31.87
N VAL A 40 13.96 -4.94 -30.66
CA VAL A 40 12.55 -5.10 -30.24
C VAL A 40 11.68 -4.10 -31.02
N ASP A 41 10.53 -4.57 -31.52
CA ASP A 41 9.55 -3.72 -32.20
C ASP A 41 8.76 -2.91 -31.18
N LEU A 42 9.02 -1.60 -31.12
CA LEU A 42 8.48 -0.71 -30.09
C LEU A 42 7.98 0.59 -30.71
N VAL A 43 6.87 1.08 -30.19
CA VAL A 43 6.31 2.40 -30.51
C VAL A 43 6.11 3.24 -29.25
N ILE A 44 6.18 4.56 -29.39
CA ILE A 44 5.66 5.51 -28.42
C ILE A 44 4.18 5.71 -28.72
N GLY A 45 3.32 5.19 -27.84
CA GLY A 45 1.88 5.41 -27.92
C GLY A 45 1.46 6.75 -27.32
N TYR A 46 2.06 7.11 -26.18
CA TYR A 46 1.89 8.42 -25.58
C TYR A 46 3.15 8.84 -24.81
N PHE A 47 3.61 10.07 -25.05
CA PHE A 47 4.73 10.67 -24.34
C PHE A 47 4.41 12.13 -24.06
N GLU A 48 4.55 12.56 -22.81
CA GLU A 48 4.36 13.95 -22.42
C GLU A 48 5.72 14.65 -22.17
N PRO A 49 6.17 15.54 -23.07
CA PRO A 49 7.52 16.10 -23.04
C PRO A 49 7.76 17.06 -21.87
N HIS A 50 6.73 17.79 -21.43
CA HIS A 50 6.84 18.88 -20.44
C HIS A 50 8.04 19.85 -20.68
N GLY A 51 8.45 20.05 -21.94
CA GLY A 51 9.57 20.93 -22.31
C GLY A 51 10.99 20.43 -21.94
N ARG A 52 11.14 19.17 -21.53
CA ARG A 52 12.43 18.62 -21.07
C ARG A 52 13.29 18.13 -22.24
N LYS A 53 14.18 18.97 -22.76
CA LYS A 53 15.05 18.69 -23.93
C LYS A 53 15.76 17.33 -23.86
N ASP A 54 16.39 17.00 -22.73
CA ASP A 54 17.10 15.73 -22.56
C ASP A 54 16.17 14.51 -22.60
N THR A 55 14.89 14.68 -22.21
CA THR A 55 13.89 13.61 -22.29
C THR A 55 13.35 13.47 -23.71
N ILE A 56 13.17 14.58 -24.42
CA ILE A 56 12.78 14.59 -25.83
C ILE A 56 13.86 13.94 -26.69
N ALA A 57 15.14 14.20 -26.42
CA ALA A 57 16.24 13.56 -27.15
C ALA A 57 16.20 12.02 -27.04
N LYS A 58 15.65 11.47 -25.94
CA LYS A 58 15.47 10.01 -25.78
C LYS A 58 14.34 9.43 -26.64
N THR A 59 13.53 10.26 -27.31
CA THR A 59 12.54 9.76 -28.29
C THR A 59 13.11 9.68 -29.70
N GLU A 60 14.31 10.21 -29.96
CA GLU A 60 14.93 10.16 -31.28
C GLU A 60 15.14 8.72 -31.75
N GLY A 61 14.72 8.43 -32.99
CA GLY A 61 14.80 7.10 -33.58
C GLY A 61 13.74 6.10 -33.10
N LEU A 62 12.87 6.48 -32.16
CA LEU A 62 11.70 5.68 -31.77
C LEU A 62 10.50 6.05 -32.64
N GLU A 63 9.79 5.04 -33.15
CA GLU A 63 8.54 5.24 -33.88
C GLU A 63 7.49 5.80 -32.91
N MET A 64 6.74 6.83 -33.32
CA MET A 64 5.71 7.47 -32.50
C MET A 64 4.38 7.41 -33.22
N ILE A 65 3.35 6.88 -32.55
CA ILE A 65 1.99 6.87 -33.08
C ILE A 65 1.42 8.30 -32.94
N PRO A 66 0.88 8.89 -34.03
CA PRO A 66 0.25 10.20 -33.95
C PRO A 66 -0.90 10.22 -32.94
N ARG A 67 -0.96 11.29 -32.14
CA ARG A 67 -2.04 11.49 -31.18
C ARG A 67 -3.37 11.77 -31.89
N LYS A 68 -4.46 11.31 -31.30
CA LYS A 68 -5.83 11.54 -31.79
C LYS A 68 -6.37 12.87 -31.25
N ASN A 69 -6.93 13.68 -32.14
CA ASN A 69 -7.59 14.93 -31.75
C ASN A 69 -9.03 14.66 -31.30
N ILE A 70 -9.39 15.12 -30.10
CA ILE A 70 -10.72 14.99 -29.50
C ILE A 70 -11.26 16.39 -29.22
N GLY A 71 -12.40 16.72 -29.82
CA GLY A 71 -13.12 17.96 -29.58
C GLY A 71 -14.00 17.86 -28.33
N TYR A 72 -13.77 18.73 -27.34
CA TYR A 72 -14.60 18.81 -26.14
C TYR A 72 -14.81 20.26 -25.71
N ARG A 73 -16.08 20.65 -25.49
CA ARG A 73 -16.50 22.01 -25.08
C ARG A 73 -15.88 23.14 -25.93
N GLY A 74 -15.80 22.94 -27.25
CA GLY A 74 -15.26 23.93 -28.18
C GLY A 74 -13.73 24.07 -28.19
N SER A 75 -13.02 23.22 -27.45
CA SER A 75 -11.55 23.09 -27.49
C SER A 75 -11.15 21.74 -28.10
N THR A 76 -9.95 21.67 -28.69
CA THR A 76 -9.38 20.42 -29.19
C THR A 76 -8.29 19.97 -28.23
N PHE A 77 -8.33 18.71 -27.85
CA PHE A 77 -7.34 18.06 -27.00
C PHE A 77 -6.70 16.90 -27.78
N GLU A 78 -5.44 16.59 -27.46
CA GLU A 78 -4.75 15.44 -28.04
C GLU A 78 -4.79 14.27 -27.04
N GLU A 79 -5.10 13.08 -27.50
CA GLU A 79 -5.02 11.84 -26.71
C GLU A 79 -4.31 10.70 -27.42
N MET A 80 -3.96 9.66 -26.65
CA MET A 80 -3.40 8.43 -27.18
C MET A 80 -4.36 7.77 -28.19
N ASP A 81 -3.84 7.36 -29.34
CA ASP A 81 -4.61 6.58 -30.31
C ASP A 81 -4.41 5.08 -30.08
N THR A 82 -5.16 4.53 -29.12
CA THR A 82 -5.10 3.11 -28.74
C THR A 82 -5.43 2.18 -29.91
N ASP A 83 -6.37 2.57 -30.77
CA ASP A 83 -6.77 1.75 -31.92
C ASP A 83 -5.65 1.71 -32.97
N ALA A 84 -4.96 2.83 -33.20
CA ALA A 84 -3.80 2.87 -34.09
C ALA A 84 -2.62 2.04 -33.54
N ILE A 85 -2.39 2.04 -32.22
CA ILE A 85 -1.37 1.19 -31.59
C ILE A 85 -1.70 -0.29 -31.83
N ILE A 86 -2.95 -0.69 -31.59
CA ILE A 86 -3.40 -2.08 -31.80
C ILE A 86 -3.27 -2.48 -33.27
N ALA A 87 -3.69 -1.61 -34.20
CA ALA A 87 -3.57 -1.86 -35.63
C ALA A 87 -2.10 -1.99 -36.09
N ARG A 88 -1.18 -1.25 -35.46
CA ARG A 88 0.26 -1.35 -35.71
C ARG A 88 0.88 -2.63 -35.12
N ALA A 89 0.24 -3.24 -34.13
CA ALA A 89 0.64 -4.50 -33.49
C ALA A 89 2.14 -4.58 -33.08
N PRO A 90 2.66 -3.59 -32.32
CA PRO A 90 4.05 -3.62 -31.84
C PRO A 90 4.24 -4.68 -30.76
N GLN A 91 5.50 -5.08 -30.50
CA GLN A 91 5.80 -5.92 -29.34
C GLN A 91 5.68 -5.13 -28.03
N VAL A 92 6.08 -3.85 -28.05
CA VAL A 92 6.07 -2.97 -26.87
C VAL A 92 5.48 -1.60 -27.20
N ALA A 93 4.66 -1.05 -26.31
CA ALA A 93 4.19 0.33 -26.37
C ALA A 93 4.66 1.13 -25.14
N VAL A 94 5.17 2.34 -25.37
CA VAL A 94 5.50 3.30 -24.31
C VAL A 94 4.32 4.25 -24.10
N VAL A 95 3.80 4.32 -22.88
CA VAL A 95 2.59 5.07 -22.52
C VAL A 95 2.82 5.85 -21.23
N ASP A 96 3.08 7.16 -21.31
CA ASP A 96 3.26 8.00 -20.12
C ASP A 96 1.93 8.36 -19.43
N GLU A 97 2.02 8.80 -18.17
CA GLU A 97 0.89 9.22 -17.31
C GLU A 97 -0.21 8.16 -17.15
N PHE A 98 0.15 6.98 -16.64
CA PHE A 98 -0.79 5.87 -16.41
C PHE A 98 -2.11 6.24 -15.71
N PRO A 99 -2.13 7.15 -14.69
CA PRO A 99 -3.35 7.51 -13.98
C PRO A 99 -4.22 8.55 -14.70
N HIS A 100 -3.83 9.00 -15.91
CA HIS A 100 -4.52 10.06 -16.64
C HIS A 100 -6.02 9.77 -16.79
N THR A 101 -6.84 10.81 -16.63
CA THR A 101 -8.26 10.75 -17.01
C THR A 101 -8.41 11.26 -18.43
N ASN A 102 -8.82 10.37 -19.33
CA ASN A 102 -8.96 10.67 -20.74
C ASN A 102 -9.99 11.78 -20.97
N VAL A 103 -9.84 12.50 -22.08
CA VAL A 103 -10.73 13.60 -22.45
C VAL A 103 -12.16 13.07 -22.65
N PRO A 104 -13.20 13.73 -22.11
CA PRO A 104 -14.58 13.30 -22.32
C PRO A 104 -14.92 13.21 -23.82
N GLY A 105 -15.50 12.09 -24.23
CA GLY A 105 -15.68 11.72 -25.65
C GLY A 105 -14.67 10.67 -26.14
N SER A 106 -13.67 10.33 -25.33
CA SER A 106 -12.82 9.15 -25.54
C SER A 106 -13.63 7.85 -25.35
N ALA A 107 -13.17 6.76 -25.95
CA ALA A 107 -13.82 5.45 -25.84
C ALA A 107 -13.79 4.87 -24.41
N ARG A 108 -12.81 5.30 -23.62
CA ARG A 108 -12.53 4.87 -22.24
C ARG A 108 -12.29 6.10 -21.38
N GLU A 109 -12.66 6.03 -20.10
CA GLU A 109 -12.56 7.17 -19.18
C GLU A 109 -11.13 7.33 -18.66
N LYS A 110 -10.38 6.23 -18.54
CA LYS A 110 -9.07 6.23 -17.91
C LYS A 110 -8.02 5.60 -18.82
N ARG A 111 -6.82 6.20 -18.86
CA ARG A 111 -5.71 5.67 -19.67
C ARG A 111 -5.28 4.27 -19.26
N TRP A 112 -5.42 3.92 -17.98
CA TRP A 112 -5.14 2.57 -17.54
C TRP A 112 -6.08 1.53 -18.19
N GLU A 113 -7.31 1.91 -18.57
CA GLU A 113 -8.22 1.04 -19.33
C GLU A 113 -7.71 0.82 -20.76
N ASP A 114 -7.14 1.86 -21.40
CA ASP A 114 -6.48 1.72 -22.70
C ASP A 114 -5.29 0.77 -22.62
N VAL A 115 -4.44 0.93 -21.59
CA VAL A 115 -3.30 0.05 -21.35
C VAL A 115 -3.74 -1.39 -21.12
N LEU A 116 -4.80 -1.63 -20.33
CA LEU A 116 -5.35 -2.98 -20.16
C LEU A 116 -5.80 -3.59 -21.48
N LEU A 117 -6.37 -2.80 -22.40
CA LEU A 117 -6.70 -3.28 -23.75
C LEU A 117 -5.44 -3.65 -24.54
N LEU A 118 -4.40 -2.82 -24.52
CA LEU A 118 -3.13 -3.12 -25.20
C LEU A 118 -2.53 -4.45 -24.69
N LEU A 119 -2.54 -4.66 -23.37
CA LEU A 119 -2.06 -5.89 -22.74
C LEU A 119 -2.92 -7.09 -23.17
N ASN A 120 -4.24 -6.95 -23.27
CA ASN A 120 -5.11 -8.03 -23.72
C ASN A 120 -4.89 -8.39 -25.20
N GLU A 121 -4.46 -7.44 -26.02
CA GLU A 121 -4.04 -7.69 -27.41
C GLU A 121 -2.61 -8.25 -27.54
N GLY A 122 -1.92 -8.44 -26.43
CA GLY A 122 -0.59 -9.06 -26.37
C GLY A 122 0.59 -8.09 -26.52
N VAL A 123 0.33 -6.79 -26.48
CA VAL A 123 1.34 -5.72 -26.51
C VAL A 123 1.87 -5.50 -25.10
N ASP A 124 3.18 -5.62 -24.90
CA ASP A 124 3.80 -5.28 -23.62
C ASP A 124 3.80 -3.75 -23.44
N VAL A 125 3.60 -3.23 -22.23
CA VAL A 125 3.47 -1.78 -21.98
C VAL A 125 4.49 -1.31 -20.94
N LEU A 126 5.25 -0.27 -21.30
CA LEU A 126 6.06 0.51 -20.37
C LEU A 126 5.29 1.79 -20.01
N THR A 127 5.06 2.04 -18.72
CA THR A 127 4.29 3.21 -18.27
C THR A 127 4.88 3.90 -17.05
N THR A 128 4.43 5.12 -16.74
CA THR A 128 4.86 5.84 -15.53
C THR A 128 3.71 6.34 -14.69
N MET A 129 3.92 6.37 -13.37
CA MET A 129 2.97 6.99 -12.43
C MET A 129 3.65 7.48 -11.16
N ASN A 130 2.99 8.38 -10.44
CA ASN A 130 3.36 8.71 -9.07
C ASN A 130 2.52 7.92 -8.06
N VAL A 131 3.11 7.62 -6.90
CA VAL A 131 2.44 6.93 -5.78
C VAL A 131 1.17 7.63 -5.30
N GLN A 132 1.11 8.96 -5.43
CA GLN A 132 -0.03 9.79 -5.01
C GLN A 132 -1.34 9.48 -5.76
N HIS A 133 -1.26 8.81 -6.90
CA HIS A 133 -2.43 8.50 -7.71
C HIS A 133 -3.10 7.18 -7.28
N LEU A 134 -2.47 6.39 -6.42
CA LEU A 134 -3.12 5.20 -5.84
C LEU A 134 -4.31 5.62 -4.98
N GLU A 135 -5.44 4.96 -5.20
CA GLU A 135 -6.69 5.26 -4.49
C GLU A 135 -6.54 5.07 -2.98
N SER A 136 -5.92 3.98 -2.54
CA SER A 136 -5.68 3.70 -1.11
C SER A 136 -4.87 4.78 -0.39
N LEU A 137 -3.99 5.49 -1.11
CA LEU A 137 -3.07 6.49 -0.53
C LEU A 137 -3.58 7.92 -0.67
N ASN A 138 -4.66 8.17 -1.41
CA ASN A 138 -5.11 9.53 -1.75
C ASN A 138 -5.44 10.35 -0.49
N ASP A 139 -6.18 9.79 0.46
CA ASP A 139 -6.59 10.50 1.68
C ASP A 139 -5.38 10.82 2.58
N GLN A 140 -4.46 9.87 2.73
CA GLN A 140 -3.23 10.08 3.48
C GLN A 140 -2.35 11.15 2.81
N MET A 141 -2.31 11.16 1.48
CA MET A 141 -1.59 12.13 0.68
C MET A 141 -2.18 13.53 0.78
N ALA A 142 -3.50 13.66 0.79
CA ALA A 142 -4.18 14.92 0.99
C ALA A 142 -3.91 15.50 2.38
N GLN A 143 -3.80 14.66 3.43
CA GLN A 143 -3.43 15.11 4.78
C GLN A 143 -1.99 15.63 4.85
N ILE A 144 -1.05 15.02 4.13
CA ILE A 144 0.37 15.41 4.14
C ILE A 144 0.61 16.67 3.31
N THR A 145 0.05 16.70 2.10
CA THR A 145 0.36 17.75 1.11
C THR A 145 -0.64 18.90 1.11
N GLY A 146 -1.82 18.70 1.71
CA GLY A 146 -2.95 19.63 1.62
C GLY A 146 -3.61 19.68 0.23
N VAL A 147 -3.21 18.80 -0.69
CA VAL A 147 -3.70 18.77 -2.07
C VAL A 147 -4.40 17.43 -2.32
N LYS A 148 -5.68 17.48 -2.71
CA LYS A 148 -6.42 16.29 -3.11
C LYS A 148 -6.14 15.97 -4.58
N VAL A 149 -5.68 14.75 -4.85
CA VAL A 149 -5.41 14.27 -6.20
C VAL A 149 -6.73 13.82 -6.83
N ARG A 150 -7.05 14.34 -8.02
CA ARG A 150 -8.31 14.00 -8.72
C ARG A 150 -8.16 12.81 -9.66
N GLU A 151 -6.99 12.70 -10.29
CA GLU A 151 -6.68 11.57 -11.17
C GLU A 151 -6.18 10.41 -10.31
N THR A 152 -7.02 9.40 -10.15
CA THR A 152 -6.68 8.21 -9.38
C THR A 152 -6.59 6.97 -10.25
N ILE A 153 -5.93 5.94 -9.71
CA ILE A 153 -5.88 4.59 -10.24
C ILE A 153 -6.16 3.59 -9.11
N PRO A 154 -7.07 2.63 -9.32
CA PRO A 154 -7.33 1.59 -8.33
C PRO A 154 -6.09 0.73 -8.09
N ASP A 155 -5.84 0.37 -6.84
CA ASP A 155 -4.68 -0.42 -6.42
C ASP A 155 -4.55 -1.74 -7.18
N TRP A 156 -5.67 -2.42 -7.45
CA TRP A 156 -5.68 -3.70 -8.17
C TRP A 156 -5.07 -3.59 -9.58
N VAL A 157 -5.14 -2.42 -10.22
CA VAL A 157 -4.57 -2.21 -11.56
C VAL A 157 -3.04 -2.25 -11.49
N VAL A 158 -2.47 -1.62 -10.46
CA VAL A 158 -1.02 -1.61 -10.24
C VAL A 158 -0.53 -3.01 -9.85
N LYS A 159 -1.31 -3.74 -9.05
CA LYS A 159 -1.02 -5.14 -8.69
C LYS A 159 -1.01 -6.11 -9.87
N GLN A 160 -1.61 -5.75 -11.00
CA GLN A 160 -1.53 -6.55 -12.23
C GLN A 160 -0.22 -6.34 -13.00
N ALA A 161 0.66 -5.43 -12.57
CA ALA A 161 1.92 -5.20 -13.24
C ALA A 161 2.85 -6.41 -13.12
N ASP A 162 3.51 -6.76 -14.23
CA ASP A 162 4.58 -7.75 -14.30
C ASP A 162 5.92 -7.21 -13.81
N ASP A 163 6.14 -5.89 -13.81
CA ASP A 163 7.30 -5.22 -13.18
C ASP A 163 6.94 -3.85 -12.59
N VAL A 164 7.41 -3.56 -11.37
CA VAL A 164 7.33 -2.23 -10.76
C VAL A 164 8.74 -1.76 -10.41
N VAL A 165 9.19 -0.70 -11.06
CA VAL A 165 10.53 -0.12 -10.88
C VAL A 165 10.40 1.22 -10.18
N MET A 166 10.98 1.31 -8.98
CA MET A 166 11.05 2.57 -8.24
C MET A 166 12.12 3.49 -8.83
N VAL A 167 11.71 4.67 -9.27
CA VAL A 167 12.56 5.76 -9.72
C VAL A 167 12.70 6.78 -8.61
N ASP A 168 13.85 6.75 -7.95
CA ASP A 168 14.09 7.51 -6.73
C ASP A 168 15.07 8.67 -6.93
N LEU A 169 14.85 9.73 -6.15
CA LEU A 169 15.70 10.91 -6.07
C LEU A 169 15.64 11.43 -4.63
N THR A 170 16.70 12.08 -4.14
CA THR A 170 16.61 12.69 -2.81
C THR A 170 15.67 13.90 -2.86
N PRO A 171 14.86 14.17 -1.81
CA PRO A 171 13.99 15.35 -1.75
C PRO A 171 14.74 16.66 -2.03
N ARG A 172 15.95 16.83 -1.49
CA ARG A 172 16.81 18.00 -1.75
C ARG A 172 17.21 18.13 -3.22
N ALA A 173 17.60 17.03 -3.87
CA ALA A 173 17.93 17.06 -5.28
C ALA A 173 16.71 17.40 -6.15
N LEU A 174 15.52 16.93 -5.77
CA LEU A 174 14.27 17.29 -6.44
C LEU A 174 13.93 18.78 -6.29
N LEU A 175 14.07 19.34 -5.08
CA LEU A 175 13.88 20.77 -4.82
C LEU A 175 14.86 21.61 -5.66
N ASN A 176 16.14 21.24 -5.68
CA ASN A 176 17.14 21.91 -6.51
C ASN A 176 16.78 21.88 -8.02
N ARG A 177 16.16 20.79 -8.49
CA ARG A 177 15.68 20.70 -9.89
C ARG A 177 14.50 21.62 -10.16
N LEU A 178 13.59 21.76 -9.21
CA LEU A 178 12.45 22.68 -9.30
C LEU A 178 12.89 24.13 -9.31
N GLU A 179 13.83 24.51 -8.43
CA GLU A 179 14.41 25.86 -8.37
C GLU A 179 15.08 26.27 -9.69
N ARG A 180 15.68 25.30 -10.40
CA ARG A 180 16.29 25.51 -11.72
C ARG A 180 15.28 25.55 -12.87
N GLY A 181 13.98 25.38 -12.62
CA GLY A 181 12.93 25.39 -13.64
C GLY A 181 12.93 24.16 -14.56
N VAL A 182 13.58 23.06 -14.14
CA VAL A 182 13.75 21.85 -14.99
C VAL A 182 12.49 20.97 -14.99
N VAL A 183 11.62 21.12 -13.99
CA VAL A 183 10.44 20.27 -13.78
C VAL A 183 9.12 20.98 -14.15
N TYR A 184 9.02 22.29 -13.91
CA TYR A 184 7.87 23.11 -14.29
C TYR A 184 8.34 24.46 -14.85
N PRO A 185 7.65 25.01 -15.86
CA PRO A 185 7.79 26.42 -16.23
C PRO A 185 7.45 27.33 -15.02
N PRO A 186 8.20 28.41 -14.76
CA PRO A 186 8.07 29.25 -13.56
C PRO A 186 6.66 29.85 -13.37
N ASP A 187 5.91 29.96 -14.44
CA ASP A 187 4.56 30.52 -14.59
C ASP A 187 3.44 29.54 -14.18
N LYS A 188 3.70 28.22 -14.11
CA LYS A 188 2.74 27.20 -13.61
C LYS A 188 2.93 26.85 -12.13
N ALA A 189 3.86 27.52 -11.42
CA ALA A 189 4.11 27.36 -9.98
C ALA A 189 2.99 27.97 -9.10
N GLN A 190 1.76 27.50 -9.25
CA GLN A 190 0.65 27.92 -8.38
C GLN A 190 0.88 27.50 -6.92
N ARG A 191 0.25 28.22 -5.99
CA ARG A 191 0.25 27.98 -4.53
C ARG A 191 0.02 26.51 -4.11
N ALA A 192 -0.66 25.69 -4.91
CA ALA A 192 -0.83 24.26 -4.66
C ALA A 192 0.49 23.47 -4.71
N LEU A 193 1.41 23.85 -5.61
CA LEU A 193 2.74 23.24 -5.72
C LEU A 193 3.65 23.63 -4.55
N GLN A 194 3.49 24.83 -3.97
CA GLN A 194 4.28 25.25 -2.80
C GLN A 194 3.99 24.41 -1.54
N ASN A 195 2.77 23.88 -1.40
CA ASN A 195 2.43 22.99 -0.29
C ASN A 195 2.86 21.55 -0.55
N PHE A 196 2.80 21.12 -1.81
CA PHE A 196 3.22 19.79 -2.22
C PHE A 196 4.75 19.60 -2.16
N PHE A 197 5.51 20.56 -2.69
CA PHE A 197 6.98 20.51 -2.78
C PHE A 197 7.66 21.12 -1.54
N LYS A 198 7.28 20.66 -0.36
CA LYS A 198 8.03 20.90 0.89
C LYS A 198 8.91 19.69 1.18
N GLU A 199 10.10 19.91 1.73
CA GLU A 199 11.03 18.80 2.06
C GLU A 199 10.34 17.73 2.93
N SER A 200 9.58 18.13 3.95
CA SER A 200 8.82 17.21 4.81
C SER A 200 7.79 16.37 4.05
N SER A 201 7.05 16.99 3.12
CA SER A 201 6.04 16.32 2.30
C SER A 201 6.69 15.33 1.34
N LEU A 202 7.81 15.73 0.72
CA LEU A 202 8.58 14.90 -0.21
C LEU A 202 9.25 13.71 0.50
N VAL A 203 9.70 13.88 1.74
CA VAL A 203 10.23 12.77 2.56
C VAL A 203 9.14 11.74 2.83
N ALA A 204 7.95 12.17 3.26
CA ALA A 204 6.84 11.27 3.53
C ALA A 204 6.37 10.54 2.25
N LEU A 205 6.29 11.26 1.14
CA LEU A 205 5.99 10.71 -0.18
C LEU A 205 7.00 9.64 -0.62
N ARG A 206 8.30 9.92 -0.42
CA ARG A 206 9.37 8.98 -0.75
C ARG A 206 9.29 7.72 0.11
N GLU A 207 9.02 7.87 1.42
CA GLU A 207 8.80 6.74 2.32
C GLU A 207 7.62 5.86 1.83
N MET A 208 6.50 6.48 1.46
CA MET A 208 5.34 5.75 0.92
C MET A 208 5.65 5.00 -0.37
N ALA A 209 6.32 5.65 -1.32
CA ALA A 209 6.68 5.00 -2.59
C ALA A 209 7.64 3.82 -2.39
N LEU A 210 8.60 3.95 -1.47
CA LEU A 210 9.51 2.86 -1.12
C LEU A 210 8.77 1.69 -0.46
N ARG A 211 7.83 1.97 0.46
CA ARG A 211 6.99 0.94 1.07
C ARG A 211 6.11 0.23 0.04
N GLN A 212 5.45 0.98 -0.84
CA GLN A 212 4.63 0.40 -1.90
C GLN A 212 5.47 -0.53 -2.78
N THR A 213 6.65 -0.09 -3.21
CA THR A 213 7.53 -0.92 -4.04
C THR A 213 7.96 -2.19 -3.30
N ALA A 214 8.28 -2.08 -2.01
CA ALA A 214 8.63 -3.24 -1.20
C ALA A 214 7.47 -4.25 -1.10
N GLN A 215 6.25 -3.77 -0.90
CA GLN A 215 5.05 -4.59 -0.86
C GLN A 215 4.81 -5.32 -2.19
N GLU A 216 4.93 -4.64 -3.33
CA GLU A 216 4.78 -5.28 -4.65
C GLU A 216 5.84 -6.37 -4.89
N VAL A 217 7.06 -6.20 -4.38
CA VAL A 217 8.11 -7.22 -4.46
C VAL A 217 7.79 -8.43 -3.57
N GLU A 218 7.30 -8.19 -2.34
CA GLU A 218 6.92 -9.25 -1.40
C GLU A 218 5.77 -10.10 -1.96
N GLU A 219 4.69 -9.48 -2.43
CA GLU A 219 3.53 -10.16 -3.03
C GLU A 219 3.93 -11.04 -4.23
N ARG A 220 4.95 -10.65 -5.01
CA ARG A 220 5.45 -11.44 -6.14
C ARG A 220 6.29 -12.64 -5.74
N ILE A 221 7.09 -12.50 -4.69
CA ILE A 221 7.84 -13.63 -4.15
C ILE A 221 6.81 -14.70 -3.74
N GLU A 222 5.75 -14.30 -3.03
CA GLU A 222 4.65 -15.19 -2.64
C GLU A 222 3.97 -15.87 -3.83
N GLN A 223 3.62 -15.12 -4.89
CA GLN A 223 3.02 -15.67 -6.11
C GLN A 223 3.95 -16.66 -6.82
N SER A 224 5.23 -16.29 -6.99
CA SER A 224 6.21 -17.15 -7.66
C SER A 224 6.48 -18.44 -6.89
N GLU A 225 6.49 -18.38 -5.55
CA GLU A 225 6.63 -19.55 -4.69
C GLU A 225 5.39 -20.44 -4.74
N ALA A 226 4.18 -19.86 -4.83
CA ALA A 226 2.94 -20.61 -4.99
C ALA A 226 2.86 -21.34 -6.34
N GLU A 227 3.29 -20.70 -7.44
CA GLU A 227 3.33 -21.31 -8.77
C GLU A 227 4.37 -22.44 -8.87
N GLN A 228 5.55 -22.26 -8.27
CA GLN A 228 6.58 -23.29 -8.22
C GLN A 228 6.15 -24.52 -7.41
N GLN A 229 5.38 -24.30 -6.33
CA GLN A 229 4.82 -25.39 -5.52
C GLN A 229 3.69 -26.12 -6.25
N ALA A 230 2.86 -25.42 -7.03
CA ALA A 230 1.82 -26.02 -7.86
C ALA A 230 2.39 -26.88 -8.99
N ASN A 231 3.48 -26.45 -9.63
CA ASN A 231 4.11 -27.17 -10.74
C ASN A 231 5.04 -28.33 -10.32
N SER A 232 5.52 -28.35 -9.07
CA SER A 232 6.49 -29.35 -8.62
C SER A 232 5.90 -30.71 -8.23
N GLY A 233 4.57 -30.92 -8.34
CA GLY A 233 3.93 -32.25 -8.21
C GLY A 233 4.10 -32.99 -6.88
N ASN A 234 4.86 -32.44 -5.92
CA ASN A 234 5.10 -33.04 -4.61
C ASN A 234 3.93 -32.69 -3.70
N SER A 235 2.90 -33.53 -3.74
CA SER A 235 1.82 -33.62 -2.76
C SER A 235 2.29 -34.16 -1.41
N SER A 236 3.48 -33.77 -0.93
CA SER A 236 3.82 -33.94 0.48
C SER A 236 3.03 -32.91 1.26
N THR A 237 2.00 -33.40 1.96
CA THR A 237 1.22 -32.78 3.03
C THR A 237 2.13 -32.21 4.14
N ARG A 238 2.91 -31.18 3.82
CA ARG A 238 3.23 -30.15 4.81
C ARG A 238 2.02 -29.25 4.80
N THR A 239 1.15 -29.49 5.78
CA THR A 239 0.13 -28.55 6.23
C THR A 239 0.64 -27.14 6.06
N ARG A 240 0.09 -26.47 5.05
CA ARG A 240 -0.03 -25.02 4.85
C ARG A 240 0.52 -24.25 6.07
N GLU A 241 1.81 -23.95 6.07
CA GLU A 241 2.35 -22.90 6.94
C GLU A 241 2.39 -21.63 6.10
N PRO A 242 1.32 -20.80 6.11
CA PRO A 242 1.43 -19.46 5.57
C PRO A 242 2.48 -18.74 6.43
N ARG A 243 3.62 -18.40 5.83
CA ARG A 243 4.54 -17.39 6.35
C ARG A 243 4.03 -16.05 5.79
N ARG A 244 3.74 -14.98 6.50
CA ARG A 244 3.36 -14.71 7.90
C ARG A 244 2.46 -13.47 7.79
N HIS A 245 1.14 -13.60 7.93
CA HIS A 245 0.37 -12.40 8.30
C HIS A 245 0.75 -12.11 9.74
N ASP A 246 1.49 -11.02 9.97
CA ASP A 246 1.76 -10.54 11.32
C ASP A 246 0.40 -10.27 11.97
N ALA A 247 0.16 -10.77 13.20
CA ALA A 247 -1.05 -10.45 13.95
C ALA A 247 -0.75 -9.58 15.18
N VAL A 248 -1.73 -8.78 15.61
CA VAL A 248 -1.68 -7.99 16.82
C VAL A 248 -2.74 -8.52 17.78
N VAL A 249 -2.33 -8.87 18.99
CA VAL A 249 -3.21 -9.32 20.06
C VAL A 249 -3.34 -8.23 21.11
N ILE A 250 -4.57 -7.84 21.43
CA ILE A 250 -4.91 -6.81 22.41
C ILE A 250 -5.60 -7.48 23.60
N TYR A 251 -4.97 -7.41 24.77
CA TYR A 251 -5.56 -7.95 25.98
C TYR A 251 -6.67 -7.04 26.52
N ILE A 252 -7.86 -7.60 26.70
CA ILE A 252 -9.03 -6.93 27.22
C ILE A 252 -9.16 -7.18 28.72
N SER A 253 -9.44 -6.13 29.48
CA SER A 253 -9.73 -6.20 30.91
C SER A 253 -10.90 -5.29 31.28
N GLU A 254 -11.35 -5.36 32.53
CA GLU A 254 -12.34 -4.43 33.06
C GLU A 254 -11.81 -2.99 33.26
N ASP A 255 -10.50 -2.78 33.15
CA ASP A 255 -9.88 -1.47 33.40
C ASP A 255 -10.28 -0.44 32.33
N PRO A 256 -10.70 0.79 32.71
CA PRO A 256 -11.07 1.84 31.75
C PRO A 256 -10.00 2.21 30.72
N SER A 257 -8.71 2.01 31.04
CA SER A 257 -7.59 2.24 30.13
C SER A 257 -7.59 1.28 28.93
N THR A 258 -8.32 0.17 29.00
CA THR A 258 -8.48 -0.81 27.91
C THR A 258 -9.04 -0.15 26.63
N ALA A 259 -9.92 0.86 26.75
CA ALA A 259 -10.42 1.59 25.58
C ALA A 259 -9.33 2.37 24.82
N MET A 260 -8.28 2.82 25.51
CA MET A 260 -7.11 3.41 24.85
C MET A 260 -6.22 2.32 24.24
N LEU A 261 -6.05 1.19 24.92
CA LEU A 261 -5.29 0.04 24.44
C LEU A 261 -5.85 -0.47 23.11
N ILE A 262 -7.18 -0.65 23.02
CA ILE A 262 -7.90 -1.04 21.80
C ILE A 262 -7.59 -0.07 20.66
N ARG A 263 -7.73 1.25 20.89
CA ARG A 263 -7.45 2.27 19.88
C ARG A 263 -6.00 2.25 19.41
N ARG A 264 -5.05 2.04 20.32
CA ARG A 264 -3.62 2.05 19.99
C ARG A 264 -3.20 0.77 19.27
N GLY A 265 -3.65 -0.40 19.74
CA GLY A 265 -3.39 -1.68 19.10
C GLY A 265 -3.99 -1.74 17.70
N LYS A 266 -5.23 -1.27 17.51
CA LYS A 266 -5.85 -1.18 16.17
C LYS A 266 -5.08 -0.27 15.23
N ARG A 267 -4.68 0.93 15.69
CA ARG A 267 -3.84 1.82 14.87
C ARG A 267 -2.54 1.16 14.44
N VAL A 268 -1.89 0.41 15.33
CA VAL A 268 -0.65 -0.30 14.98
C VAL A 268 -0.94 -1.41 13.98
N ALA A 269 -1.96 -2.22 14.22
CA ALA A 269 -2.40 -3.27 13.29
C ALA A 269 -2.70 -2.71 11.89
N ASP A 270 -3.39 -1.57 11.80
CA ASP A 270 -3.69 -0.89 10.53
C ASP A 270 -2.42 -0.40 9.82
N VAL A 271 -1.44 0.11 10.57
CA VAL A 271 -0.17 0.61 10.01
C VAL A 271 0.72 -0.52 9.49
N ILE A 272 0.69 -1.68 10.14
CA ILE A 272 1.50 -2.84 9.75
C ILE A 272 0.71 -3.88 8.92
N HIS A 273 -0.53 -3.56 8.54
CA HIS A 273 -1.45 -4.45 7.83
C HIS A 273 -1.60 -5.83 8.48
N ALA A 274 -1.64 -5.85 9.82
CA ALA A 274 -1.77 -7.05 10.62
C ALA A 274 -3.23 -7.39 10.94
N ASP A 275 -3.51 -8.69 11.05
CA ASP A 275 -4.74 -9.16 11.68
C ASP A 275 -4.81 -8.66 13.12
N CYS A 276 -6.00 -8.26 13.58
CA CYS A 276 -6.15 -7.63 14.90
C CYS A 276 -7.17 -8.40 15.74
N PHE A 277 -6.70 -8.93 16.86
CA PHE A 277 -7.51 -9.70 17.81
C PHE A 277 -7.63 -8.97 19.15
N ALA A 278 -8.84 -8.88 19.67
CA ALA A 278 -9.11 -8.43 21.03
C ALA A 278 -9.51 -9.64 21.89
N VAL A 279 -8.67 -9.99 22.87
CA VAL A 279 -8.82 -11.23 23.65
C VAL A 279 -9.11 -10.94 25.11
N PHE A 280 -10.13 -11.61 25.65
CA PHE A 280 -10.40 -11.68 27.09
C PHE A 280 -10.19 -13.12 27.57
N VAL A 281 -9.55 -13.33 28.73
CA VAL A 281 -9.38 -14.66 29.32
C VAL A 281 -10.33 -14.82 30.50
N ALA A 282 -11.14 -15.88 30.49
CA ALA A 282 -12.04 -16.27 31.55
C ALA A 282 -11.54 -17.54 32.25
N GLU A 283 -11.72 -17.62 33.57
CA GLU A 283 -11.28 -18.78 34.38
C GLU A 283 -12.24 -19.98 34.26
N GLN A 284 -13.55 -19.74 34.13
CA GLN A 284 -14.57 -20.80 34.07
C GLN A 284 -15.58 -20.52 32.95
N SER A 285 -15.36 -21.18 31.81
CA SER A 285 -16.24 -21.40 30.64
C SER A 285 -16.92 -20.23 29.94
N ASP A 286 -17.33 -19.16 30.62
CA ASP A 286 -18.02 -18.01 30.03
C ASP A 286 -17.91 -16.72 30.88
N LEU A 287 -18.46 -15.63 30.34
CA LEU A 287 -18.62 -14.34 31.02
C LEU A 287 -19.67 -14.36 32.15
N SER A 288 -20.52 -15.39 32.22
CA SER A 288 -21.68 -15.44 33.12
C SER A 288 -21.28 -15.77 34.57
N SER A 289 -20.09 -16.34 34.76
CA SER A 289 -19.48 -16.55 36.08
C SER A 289 -18.96 -15.26 36.75
N LEU A 290 -18.78 -14.17 35.99
CA LEU A 290 -18.22 -12.91 36.52
C LEU A 290 -19.26 -12.06 37.26
N PRO A 291 -18.86 -11.25 38.27
CA PRO A 291 -19.72 -10.23 38.88
C PRO A 291 -20.29 -9.27 37.83
N ALA A 292 -21.56 -8.86 38.00
CA ALA A 292 -22.30 -8.08 37.00
C ALA A 292 -21.54 -6.82 36.51
N ALA A 293 -20.96 -6.05 37.43
CA ALA A 293 -20.20 -4.84 37.08
C ALA A 293 -18.94 -5.13 36.24
N ARG A 294 -18.26 -6.26 36.51
CA ARG A 294 -17.06 -6.68 35.77
C ARG A 294 -17.43 -7.17 34.38
N ARG A 295 -18.49 -7.97 34.28
CA ARG A 295 -19.04 -8.46 33.01
C ARG A 295 -19.42 -7.31 32.09
N GLU A 296 -20.18 -6.33 32.60
CA GLU A 296 -20.63 -5.18 31.83
C GLU A 296 -19.45 -4.36 31.30
N ALA A 297 -18.39 -4.16 32.09
CA ALA A 297 -17.19 -3.46 31.67
C ALA A 297 -16.45 -4.19 30.53
N ILE A 298 -16.30 -5.51 30.62
CA ILE A 298 -15.65 -6.32 29.58
C ILE A 298 -16.49 -6.34 28.30
N GLU A 299 -17.80 -6.56 28.40
CA GLU A 299 -18.72 -6.55 27.25
C GLU A 299 -18.67 -5.19 26.53
N ARG A 300 -18.61 -4.08 27.28
CA ARG A 300 -18.45 -2.73 26.72
C ARG A 300 -17.16 -2.61 25.90
N HIS A 301 -16.04 -3.14 26.39
CA HIS A 301 -14.77 -3.12 25.68
C HIS A 301 -14.74 -4.06 24.46
N LEU A 302 -15.34 -5.25 24.56
CA LEU A 302 -15.48 -6.17 23.42
C LEU A 302 -16.36 -5.57 22.32
N ASN A 303 -17.49 -4.94 22.69
CA ASN A 303 -18.34 -4.24 21.73
C ASN A 303 -17.61 -3.05 21.09
N PHE A 304 -16.83 -2.31 21.87
CA PHE A 304 -15.99 -1.24 21.33
C PHE A 304 -14.96 -1.76 20.32
N ALA A 305 -14.33 -2.91 20.59
CA ALA A 305 -13.41 -3.55 19.66
C ALA A 305 -14.12 -4.01 18.37
N ARG A 306 -15.31 -4.63 18.46
CA ARG A 306 -16.11 -5.03 17.29
C ARG A 306 -16.50 -3.84 16.42
N ASN A 307 -16.89 -2.72 17.03
CA ASN A 307 -17.21 -1.48 16.31
C ASN A 307 -15.99 -0.89 15.57
N MET A 308 -14.78 -1.24 15.99
CA MET A 308 -13.54 -0.88 15.31
C MET A 308 -13.08 -1.98 14.33
N HIS A 309 -13.93 -2.94 13.99
CA HIS A 309 -13.63 -4.08 13.11
C HIS A 309 -12.44 -4.92 13.61
N ILE A 310 -12.34 -5.11 14.92
CA ILE A 310 -11.36 -6.00 15.55
C ILE A 310 -12.05 -7.31 15.88
N GLU A 311 -11.42 -8.44 15.55
CA GLU A 311 -11.96 -9.74 15.88
C GLU A 311 -11.86 -10.01 17.38
N THR A 312 -12.99 -10.27 18.04
CA THR A 312 -13.03 -10.51 19.49
C THR A 312 -13.03 -11.99 19.81
N ARG A 313 -12.20 -12.44 20.75
CA ARG A 313 -12.18 -13.82 21.26
C ARG A 313 -12.24 -13.85 22.78
N ILE A 314 -13.00 -14.80 23.31
CA ILE A 314 -12.99 -15.13 24.75
C ILE A 314 -12.24 -16.46 24.86
N LEU A 315 -11.13 -16.43 25.59
CA LEU A 315 -10.27 -17.58 25.85
C LEU A 315 -10.63 -18.15 27.22
N ILE A 316 -10.48 -19.46 27.38
CA ILE A 316 -10.70 -20.13 28.66
C ILE A 316 -9.34 -20.60 29.16
N GLY A 317 -8.95 -20.20 30.36
CA GLY A 317 -7.67 -20.59 30.94
C GLY A 317 -7.52 -20.11 32.38
N ALA A 318 -6.99 -20.97 33.24
CA ALA A 318 -6.66 -20.62 34.62
C ALA A 318 -5.45 -19.67 34.71
N ASP A 319 -4.52 -19.79 33.76
CA ASP A 319 -3.39 -18.86 33.62
C ASP A 319 -3.64 -17.92 32.45
N HIS A 320 -3.88 -16.65 32.79
CA HIS A 320 -4.15 -15.59 31.82
C HIS A 320 -2.94 -15.30 30.92
N ALA A 321 -1.72 -15.36 31.46
CA ALA A 321 -0.51 -15.08 30.69
C ALA A 321 -0.29 -16.17 29.64
N GLN A 322 -0.38 -17.43 30.07
CA GLN A 322 -0.21 -18.59 29.20
C GLN A 322 -1.29 -18.60 28.12
N ALA A 323 -2.56 -18.41 28.47
CA ALA A 323 -3.66 -18.40 27.50
C ALA A 323 -3.50 -17.31 26.42
N VAL A 324 -3.04 -16.11 26.80
CA VAL A 324 -2.80 -15.02 25.85
C VAL A 324 -1.61 -15.35 24.94
N VAL A 325 -0.50 -15.84 25.48
CA VAL A 325 0.70 -16.18 24.70
C VAL A 325 0.44 -17.36 23.76
N ASP A 326 -0.26 -18.40 24.22
CA ASP A 326 -0.62 -19.55 23.39
C ASP A 326 -1.54 -19.14 22.24
N PHE A 327 -2.54 -18.29 22.53
CA PHE A 327 -3.39 -17.74 21.48
C PHE A 327 -2.59 -16.88 20.50
N ALA A 328 -1.69 -16.05 21.01
CA ALA A 328 -0.84 -15.19 20.20
C ALA A 328 0.08 -16.03 19.28
N ARG A 329 0.69 -17.11 19.79
CA ARG A 329 1.49 -18.05 19.00
C ARG A 329 0.67 -18.79 17.95
N LEU A 330 -0.50 -19.29 18.34
CA LEU A 330 -1.41 -20.00 17.42
C LEU A 330 -1.81 -19.11 16.23
N ASN A 331 -2.05 -17.82 16.50
CA ASN A 331 -2.40 -16.82 15.48
C ASN A 331 -1.18 -16.09 14.91
N LYS A 332 0.04 -16.55 15.18
CA LYS A 332 1.30 -15.97 14.65
C LYS A 332 1.40 -14.47 14.90
N ALA A 333 0.96 -14.01 16.06
CA ALA A 333 1.02 -12.62 16.42
C ALA A 333 2.48 -12.15 16.53
N ARG A 334 2.73 -10.91 16.13
CA ARG A 334 4.02 -10.26 16.30
C ARG A 334 4.03 -9.38 17.54
N GLN A 335 2.87 -8.82 17.90
CA GLN A 335 2.76 -7.89 19.02
C GLN A 335 1.63 -8.25 19.97
N ILE A 336 1.90 -8.14 21.26
CA ILE A 336 0.91 -8.25 22.33
C ILE A 336 0.79 -6.90 23.04
N PHE A 337 -0.41 -6.33 23.05
CA PHE A 337 -0.75 -5.08 23.73
C PHE A 337 -1.32 -5.38 25.11
N LEU A 338 -0.65 -4.88 26.14
CA LEU A 338 -1.06 -5.02 27.53
C LEU A 338 -1.31 -3.63 28.17
N PRO A 339 -2.33 -3.49 29.04
CA PRO A 339 -2.52 -2.26 29.78
C PRO A 339 -1.42 -2.10 30.84
N ARG A 340 -0.92 -0.87 31.04
CA ARG A 340 -0.05 -0.57 32.18
C ARG A 340 -0.91 -0.58 33.44
N SER A 341 -0.53 -1.41 34.42
CA SER A 341 -1.20 -1.44 35.72
C SER A 341 -1.22 -0.04 36.37
N ALA A 342 -2.41 0.43 36.71
CA ALA A 342 -2.66 1.79 37.17
C ALA A 342 -3.53 1.77 38.45
N GLY A 343 -2.96 1.42 39.62
CA GLY A 343 -3.72 1.39 40.88
C GLY A 343 -2.94 1.14 42.18
N LYS A 344 -3.37 1.83 43.25
CA LYS A 344 -2.82 1.90 44.63
C LYS A 344 -3.03 0.60 45.44
N SER A 345 -2.12 0.34 46.38
CA SER A 345 -2.08 -0.67 47.45
C SER A 345 -3.19 -1.73 47.53
N MET A 346 -2.91 -2.92 46.98
CA MET A 346 -3.11 -4.28 47.54
C MET A 346 -3.25 -5.33 46.42
N ASP A 347 -3.65 -4.91 45.21
CA ASP A 347 -3.74 -5.78 44.01
C ASP A 347 -2.43 -5.85 43.20
N ARG A 348 -1.35 -5.32 43.78
CA ARG A 348 -0.04 -5.09 43.14
C ARG A 348 0.76 -6.38 42.89
N LEU A 349 0.42 -7.47 43.58
CA LEU A 349 1.09 -8.77 43.46
C LEU A 349 0.52 -9.61 42.30
N LEU A 350 -0.81 -9.63 42.14
CA LEU A 350 -1.48 -10.43 41.11
C LEU A 350 -1.32 -9.83 39.70
N ARG A 351 -1.42 -8.50 39.53
CA ARG A 351 -1.34 -7.86 38.19
C ARG A 351 0.08 -7.51 37.72
N LYS A 352 1.06 -7.40 38.63
CA LYS A 352 2.49 -7.43 38.25
C LYS A 352 2.89 -8.80 37.68
N SER A 353 2.18 -9.86 38.06
CA SER A 353 2.44 -11.20 37.54
C SER A 353 2.11 -11.32 36.06
N LEU A 354 0.95 -10.82 35.59
CA LEU A 354 0.55 -10.98 34.17
C LEU A 354 1.55 -10.37 33.19
N ILE A 355 1.96 -9.11 33.37
CA ILE A 355 2.93 -8.47 32.47
C ILE A 355 4.26 -9.21 32.54
N SER A 356 4.75 -9.53 33.73
CA SER A 356 6.04 -10.20 33.91
C SER A 356 6.03 -11.63 33.35
N GLN A 357 4.92 -12.34 33.49
CA GLN A 357 4.72 -13.70 32.97
C GLN A 357 4.59 -13.67 31.45
N VAL A 358 3.79 -12.75 30.87
CA VAL A 358 3.70 -12.61 29.41
C VAL A 358 5.06 -12.26 28.82
N VAL A 359 5.81 -11.31 29.42
CA VAL A 359 7.17 -10.97 28.95
C VAL A 359 8.14 -12.15 29.09
N SER A 360 7.99 -12.98 30.14
CA SER A 360 8.81 -14.18 30.30
C SER A 360 8.44 -15.32 29.34
N LEU A 361 7.17 -15.39 28.95
CA LEU A 361 6.62 -16.45 28.10
C LEU A 361 6.72 -16.10 26.61
N ALA A 362 6.68 -14.81 26.25
CA ALA A 362 6.73 -14.31 24.88
C ALA A 362 8.16 -13.87 24.50
N ASP A 363 9.06 -14.84 24.39
CA ASP A 363 10.46 -14.65 23.98
C ASP A 363 10.62 -14.36 22.48
N ASP A 364 9.61 -14.71 21.68
CA ASP A 364 9.56 -14.59 20.23
C ASP A 364 8.64 -13.46 19.71
N MET A 365 8.11 -12.60 20.61
CA MET A 365 7.10 -11.60 20.27
C MET A 365 7.37 -10.25 20.97
N GLU A 366 6.92 -9.15 20.36
CA GLU A 366 7.04 -7.82 20.97
C GLU A 366 5.89 -7.56 21.94
N VAL A 367 6.19 -7.23 23.20
CA VAL A 367 5.18 -6.91 24.21
C VAL A 367 5.13 -5.40 24.44
N THR A 368 4.03 -4.75 24.02
CA THR A 368 3.81 -3.32 24.17
C THR A 368 2.91 -3.01 25.37
N ILE A 369 3.48 -2.33 26.37
CA ILE A 369 2.75 -1.90 27.57
C ILE A 369 2.29 -0.45 27.40
N VAL A 370 0.98 -0.21 27.43
CA VAL A 370 0.41 1.13 27.17
C VAL A 370 -0.03 1.80 28.46
N ALA A 371 0.57 2.96 28.77
CA ALA A 371 0.23 3.81 29.91
C ALA A 371 -0.87 4.81 29.59
N ASP A 372 -1.86 4.96 30.47
CA ASP A 372 -2.84 6.05 30.38
C ASP A 372 -2.26 7.35 30.95
N ARG A 373 -2.21 8.41 30.13
CA ARG A 373 -1.73 9.75 30.53
C ARG A 373 -2.66 10.46 31.52
N ARG A 374 -3.88 9.95 31.78
CA ARG A 374 -4.84 10.65 32.67
C ARG A 374 -4.57 10.50 34.17
N GLN A 375 -3.77 9.54 34.63
CA GLN A 375 -3.57 9.32 36.07
C GLN A 375 -2.55 10.25 36.75
N GLU A 376 -1.69 10.97 36.02
CA GLU A 376 -0.72 11.90 36.64
C GLU A 376 -1.32 13.24 37.09
N LYS A 377 -2.51 13.63 36.61
CA LYS A 377 -3.12 14.93 36.95
C LYS A 377 -4.05 14.93 38.18
N ALA A 378 -4.21 13.81 38.87
CA ALA A 378 -5.07 13.71 40.06
C ALA A 378 -4.29 13.60 41.39
N ALA A 379 -2.98 13.87 41.39
CA ALA A 379 -2.11 13.81 42.57
C ALA A 379 -1.22 15.05 42.70
N GLY A 380 -1.76 16.23 42.38
CA GLY A 380 -1.14 17.54 42.61
C GLY A 380 -2.06 18.42 43.43
#